data_AF-A0ABD2R1E9-F1
#
_entry.id   AF-A0ABD2R1E9-F1
#
_cell.length_a   1.000
_cell.length_b   1.000
_cell.length_c   1.000
_cell.angle_alpha   90.00
_cell.angle_beta   90.00
_cell.angle_gamma   90.00
#
_symmetry.space_group_name_H-M   'P 1'
#
loop_
_entity.id
_entity.type
_entity.pdbx_description
1 polymer ?
#
loop_
_entity_poly.entity_id
_entity_poly.type
_entity_poly.pdbx_seq_one_letter_code
_entity_poly.pdbx_strand_id
1 'polypeptide(L)'
;MEEIKNQNLLQPLIQTTNTNSYENDHKIISYSSNTSIILRLVMVIFVGIVSLWANYEVSKGFSITIVNEAIEGTFANKRFDLFYVSNDEATRLVLRTSKFVENILYPINDHQDSGQPGIKKQVKHVIIQLSSQNLTSPVIVKSSRDEKDVFVVHISPSILEGPNYKRDMFLALQKGMARIWLWDGQGNAPSSLVNGMTEYITSLASISEHVTSESESIKSVKLSRSCWKSKDKRTTVKLLKYCEGEKEGFVRRLNKEMKNGWHEKIIDDVLGMPAWHLCETYNKEIL
;
A
#
# COMPACT_ATOMS: atom_id res chain seq x y z
N MET A 1 -87.40 -8.61 -37.77
CA MET A 1 -87.83 -7.21 -37.58
C MET A 1 -86.64 -6.38 -37.97
N GLU A 2 -86.78 -5.67 -39.11
CA GLU A 2 -85.88 -4.65 -39.68
C GLU A 2 -84.42 -5.03 -39.97
N GLU A 3 -83.73 -4.53 -40.99
CA GLU A 3 -84.01 -3.98 -42.32
C GLU A 3 -82.59 -3.68 -42.88
N ILE A 4 -82.34 -4.05 -44.14
CA ILE A 4 -81.64 -3.25 -45.17
C ILE A 4 -80.22 -2.73 -44.83
N LYS A 5 -79.14 -3.11 -45.53
CA LYS A 5 -78.81 -2.80 -46.95
C LYS A 5 -77.57 -3.65 -47.33
N ASN A 6 -77.63 -4.60 -48.27
CA ASN A 6 -77.40 -4.44 -49.71
C ASN A 6 -76.25 -3.45 -50.05
N GLN A 7 -75.29 -3.72 -50.93
CA GLN A 7 -75.13 -4.74 -51.96
C GLN A 7 -73.79 -4.45 -52.67
N ASN A 8 -73.04 -5.50 -53.05
CA ASN A 8 -72.52 -5.79 -54.40
C ASN A 8 -71.73 -4.69 -55.18
N LEU A 9 -70.72 -4.96 -56.01
CA LEU A 9 -70.27 -6.13 -56.75
C LEU A 9 -68.97 -5.69 -57.50
N LEU A 10 -68.09 -6.65 -57.80
CA LEU A 10 -67.18 -6.73 -58.97
C LEU A 10 -65.90 -5.87 -59.03
N GLN A 11 -64.76 -6.58 -59.00
CA GLN A 11 -63.50 -6.31 -59.73
C GLN A 11 -63.76 -6.02 -61.24
N PRO A 12 -62.85 -5.44 -62.07
CA PRO A 12 -61.40 -5.74 -62.11
C PRO A 12 -60.42 -4.66 -62.71
N LEU A 13 -59.15 -5.07 -62.87
CA LEU A 13 -58.14 -4.70 -63.89
C LEU A 13 -57.42 -3.32 -63.87
N ILE A 14 -56.10 -3.41 -63.65
CA ILE A 14 -54.93 -2.69 -64.22
C ILE A 14 -55.19 -1.36 -64.95
N GLN A 15 -54.57 -0.27 -64.48
CA GLN A 15 -53.91 0.69 -65.38
C GLN A 15 -52.80 1.51 -64.70
N THR A 16 -51.72 1.66 -65.47
CA THR A 16 -50.46 2.37 -65.26
C THR A 16 -50.67 3.89 -65.13
N THR A 17 -49.90 4.58 -64.30
CA THR A 17 -49.60 6.00 -64.50
C THR A 17 -48.19 6.31 -64.00
N ASN A 18 -47.33 6.69 -64.95
CA ASN A 18 -46.06 7.37 -64.71
C ASN A 18 -46.34 8.85 -64.43
N THR A 19 -45.77 9.42 -63.36
CA THR A 19 -45.03 10.71 -63.41
C THR A 19 -44.38 11.07 -62.06
N ASN A 20 -43.04 11.09 -62.08
CA ASN A 20 -42.08 12.07 -61.58
C ASN A 20 -42.23 12.82 -60.24
N SER A 21 -41.05 12.97 -59.62
CA SER A 21 -40.59 13.93 -58.61
C SER A 21 -41.23 13.83 -57.22
N TYR A 22 -40.46 13.41 -56.22
CA TYR A 22 -39.69 14.36 -55.39
C TYR A 22 -38.49 13.64 -54.78
N GLU A 23 -37.33 14.24 -55.00
CA GLU A 23 -36.05 13.99 -54.37
C GLU A 23 -36.21 14.09 -52.84
N ASN A 24 -36.04 12.98 -52.13
CA ASN A 24 -35.73 13.00 -50.71
C ASN A 24 -34.60 12.00 -50.46
N ASP A 25 -33.40 12.57 -50.48
CA ASP A 25 -32.13 11.96 -50.15
C ASP A 25 -32.11 11.53 -48.67
N HIS A 26 -32.80 10.42 -48.36
CA HIS A 26 -32.52 9.69 -47.13
C HIS A 26 -31.36 8.73 -47.40
N LYS A 27 -30.16 9.29 -47.31
CA LYS A 27 -28.91 8.55 -47.13
C LYS A 27 -28.98 7.78 -45.80
N ILE A 28 -29.71 6.68 -45.78
CA ILE A 28 -29.63 5.68 -44.72
C ILE A 28 -28.23 5.10 -44.85
N ILE A 29 -27.30 5.60 -44.04
CA ILE A 29 -25.98 5.02 -43.86
C ILE A 29 -26.22 3.64 -43.24
N SER A 30 -26.37 2.64 -44.11
CA SER A 30 -26.38 1.23 -43.72
C SER A 30 -25.00 0.90 -43.19
N TYR A 31 -24.80 1.05 -41.88
CA TYR A 31 -23.66 0.48 -41.19
C TYR A 31 -23.66 -1.03 -41.46
N SER A 32 -22.67 -1.47 -42.23
CA SER A 32 -22.47 -2.88 -42.60
C SER A 32 -22.55 -3.77 -41.35
N SER A 33 -23.28 -4.89 -41.42
CA SER A 33 -23.43 -5.89 -40.34
C SER A 33 -22.11 -6.16 -39.59
N ASN A 34 -20.99 -6.20 -40.31
CA ASN A 34 -19.66 -6.44 -39.76
C ASN A 34 -19.19 -5.32 -38.81
N THR A 35 -19.51 -4.05 -39.09
CA THR A 35 -19.20 -2.93 -38.18
C THR A 35 -19.94 -3.04 -36.85
N SER A 36 -21.18 -3.54 -36.84
CA SER A 36 -21.93 -3.74 -35.60
C SER A 36 -21.34 -4.86 -34.72
N ILE A 37 -20.84 -5.94 -35.35
CA ILE A 37 -20.20 -7.06 -34.65
C ILE A 37 -18.84 -6.62 -34.10
N ILE A 38 -18.04 -5.89 -34.88
CA ILE A 38 -16.76 -5.34 -34.43
C ILE A 38 -16.97 -4.39 -33.25
N LEU A 39 -17.96 -3.49 -33.31
CA LEU A 39 -18.26 -2.57 -32.20
C LEU A 39 -18.62 -3.33 -30.91
N ARG A 40 -19.42 -4.40 -31.01
CA ARG A 40 -19.78 -5.24 -29.86
C ARG A 40 -18.56 -5.93 -29.27
N LEU A 41 -17.68 -6.49 -30.10
CA LEU A 41 -16.43 -7.11 -29.63
C LEU A 41 -15.51 -6.09 -28.95
N VAL A 42 -15.36 -4.90 -29.53
CA VAL A 42 -14.60 -3.80 -28.93
C VAL A 42 -15.17 -3.39 -27.58
N MET A 43 -16.50 -3.28 -27.46
CA MET A 43 -17.16 -2.97 -26.19
C MET A 43 -16.93 -4.05 -25.14
N VAL A 44 -17.02 -5.34 -25.50
CA VAL A 44 -16.74 -6.45 -24.56
C VAL A 44 -15.29 -6.43 -24.10
N ILE A 45 -14.34 -6.21 -25.01
CA ILE A 45 -12.92 -6.08 -24.66
C ILE A 45 -12.71 -4.86 -23.75
N PHE A 46 -13.32 -3.73 -24.06
CA PHE A 46 -13.23 -2.51 -23.26
C PHE A 46 -13.76 -2.72 -21.84
N VAL A 47 -14.94 -3.32 -21.70
CA VAL A 47 -15.51 -3.69 -20.39
C VAL A 47 -14.58 -4.66 -19.64
N GLY A 48 -13.99 -5.64 -20.34
CA GLY A 48 -13.01 -6.55 -19.77
C GLY A 48 -11.79 -5.83 -19.21
N ILE A 49 -11.20 -4.91 -19.99
CA ILE A 49 -10.05 -4.10 -19.58
C ILE A 49 -10.40 -3.20 -18.38
N VAL A 50 -11.55 -2.52 -18.42
CA VAL A 50 -12.01 -1.68 -17.30
C VAL A 50 -12.27 -2.51 -16.05
N SER A 51 -12.82 -3.72 -16.18
CA SER A 51 -13.04 -4.63 -15.06
C SER A 51 -11.74 -5.12 -14.43
N LEU A 52 -10.76 -5.48 -15.27
CA LEU A 52 -9.40 -5.83 -14.83
C LEU A 52 -8.72 -4.67 -14.11
N TRP A 53 -8.84 -3.45 -14.66
CA TRP A 53 -8.28 -2.25 -14.05
C TRP A 53 -8.94 -1.91 -12.72
N ALA A 54 -10.28 -1.94 -12.65
CA ALA A 54 -11.02 -1.71 -11.43
C ALA A 54 -10.68 -2.75 -10.35
N ASN A 55 -10.56 -4.02 -10.73
CA ASN A 55 -10.15 -5.08 -9.81
C ASN A 55 -8.71 -4.91 -9.33
N TYR A 56 -7.81 -4.48 -10.22
CA TYR A 56 -6.42 -4.14 -9.86
C TYR A 56 -6.38 -2.96 -8.87
N GLU A 57 -7.13 -1.89 -9.11
CA GLU A 57 -7.15 -0.72 -8.23
C GLU A 57 -7.73 -1.05 -6.85
N VAL A 58 -8.82 -1.84 -6.80
CA VAL A 58 -9.39 -2.33 -5.54
C VAL A 58 -8.41 -3.24 -4.79
N SER A 59 -7.62 -4.05 -5.51
CA SER A 59 -6.66 -4.98 -4.90
C SER A 59 -5.53 -4.29 -4.12
N LYS A 60 -5.23 -3.02 -4.41
CA LYS A 60 -4.21 -2.24 -3.69
C LYS A 60 -4.58 -2.00 -2.22
N GLY A 61 -5.88 -1.92 -1.91
CA GLY A 61 -6.40 -1.68 -0.56
C GLY A 61 -6.24 -0.24 -0.03
N PHE A 62 -5.45 0.61 -0.69
CA PHE A 62 -5.29 2.04 -0.40
C PHE A 62 -4.84 2.80 -1.66
N SER A 63 -5.11 4.11 -1.72
CA SER A 63 -4.64 4.97 -2.81
C SER A 63 -3.18 5.36 -2.62
N ILE A 64 -2.49 5.61 -3.74
CA ILE A 64 -1.07 6.03 -3.73
C ILE A 64 -0.93 7.26 -4.62
N THR A 65 -0.27 8.30 -4.11
CA THR A 65 0.10 9.48 -4.89
C THR A 65 1.60 9.69 -4.81
N ILE A 66 2.22 9.99 -5.95
CA ILE A 66 3.65 10.25 -6.03
C ILE A 66 3.85 11.73 -6.35
N VAL A 67 4.65 12.41 -5.53
CA VAL A 67 4.95 13.84 -5.64
C VAL A 67 6.47 14.02 -5.69
N ASN A 68 6.93 14.81 -6.65
CA ASN A 68 8.33 15.20 -6.74
C ASN A 68 8.46 16.68 -6.43
N GLU A 69 9.00 17.00 -5.25
CA GLU A 69 9.33 18.38 -4.87
C GLU A 69 10.84 18.65 -4.88
N ALA A 70 11.66 17.71 -5.34
CA ALA A 70 13.08 17.95 -5.49
C ALA A 70 13.33 19.09 -6.49
N ILE A 71 14.35 19.89 -6.21
CA ILE A 71 14.72 21.05 -7.04
C ILE A 71 14.88 20.61 -8.50
N GLU A 72 14.14 21.28 -9.39
CA GLU A 72 14.16 20.98 -10.82
C GLU A 72 15.59 21.05 -11.39
N GLY A 73 15.90 20.14 -12.32
CA GLY A 73 17.21 20.08 -12.95
C GLY A 73 18.26 19.27 -12.18
N THR A 74 18.04 19.00 -10.88
CA THR A 74 18.93 18.13 -10.09
C THR A 74 18.90 16.69 -10.57
N PHE A 75 19.96 15.95 -10.28
CA PHE A 75 20.05 14.53 -10.65
C PHE A 75 18.99 13.69 -9.95
N ALA A 76 18.73 13.96 -8.66
CA ALA A 76 17.69 13.29 -7.89
C ALA A 76 16.30 13.52 -8.49
N ASN A 77 15.95 14.76 -8.83
CA ASN A 77 14.68 15.11 -9.49
C ASN A 77 14.48 14.32 -10.80
N LYS A 78 15.44 14.41 -11.72
CA LYS A 78 15.36 13.71 -13.03
C LYS A 78 15.27 12.19 -12.86
N ARG A 79 16.06 11.62 -11.95
CA ARG A 79 16.11 10.18 -11.70
C ARG A 79 14.81 9.70 -11.07
N PHE A 80 14.21 10.48 -10.17
CA PHE A 80 12.93 10.16 -9.56
C PHE A 80 11.80 10.14 -10.60
N ASP A 81 11.70 11.20 -11.41
CA ASP A 81 10.68 11.27 -12.45
C ASP A 81 10.81 10.13 -13.46
N LEU A 82 12.04 9.85 -13.91
CA LEU A 82 12.28 8.84 -14.92
C LEU A 82 12.01 7.41 -14.42
N PHE A 83 12.55 7.05 -13.25
CA PHE A 83 12.52 5.66 -12.80
C PHE A 83 11.36 5.33 -11.88
N TYR A 84 10.87 6.28 -11.10
CA TYR A 84 9.91 6.03 -10.03
C TYR A 84 8.51 6.56 -10.33
N VAL A 85 8.40 7.69 -11.02
CA VAL A 85 7.11 8.24 -11.47
C VAL A 85 6.71 7.61 -12.82
N SER A 86 7.54 7.76 -13.86
CA SER A 86 7.15 7.41 -15.24
C SER A 86 6.95 5.90 -15.47
N ASN A 87 7.63 5.04 -14.72
CA ASN A 87 7.55 3.59 -14.86
C ASN A 87 6.72 2.91 -13.75
N ASP A 88 6.00 3.70 -12.94
CA ASP A 88 5.18 3.22 -11.81
C ASP A 88 5.96 2.40 -10.75
N GLU A 89 7.29 2.50 -10.74
CA GLU A 89 8.14 1.72 -9.84
C GLU A 89 7.93 2.13 -8.38
N ALA A 90 7.66 3.41 -8.09
CA ALA A 90 7.32 3.85 -6.75
C ALA A 90 6.07 3.13 -6.22
N THR A 91 5.01 3.06 -7.01
CA THR A 91 3.76 2.36 -6.66
C THR A 91 4.03 0.88 -6.40
N ARG A 92 4.77 0.20 -7.27
CA ARG A 92 5.13 -1.21 -7.08
C ARG A 92 5.94 -1.44 -5.81
N LEU A 93 6.92 -0.59 -5.54
CA LEU A 93 7.73 -0.68 -4.33
C LEU A 93 6.89 -0.45 -3.07
N VAL A 94 6.00 0.54 -3.07
CA VAL A 94 5.07 0.78 -1.95
C VAL A 94 4.19 -0.44 -1.71
N LEU A 95 3.56 -1.00 -2.73
CA LEU A 95 2.70 -2.18 -2.59
C LEU A 95 3.50 -3.41 -2.11
N ARG A 96 4.70 -3.63 -2.67
CA ARG A 96 5.57 -4.76 -2.30
C ARG A 96 6.02 -4.65 -0.84
N THR A 97 6.51 -3.49 -0.44
CA THR A 97 6.98 -3.24 0.93
C THR A 97 5.82 -3.24 1.93
N SER A 98 4.65 -2.73 1.55
CA SER A 98 3.40 -2.83 2.33
C SER A 98 3.05 -4.28 2.62
N LYS A 99 2.95 -5.10 1.58
CA LYS A 99 2.61 -6.52 1.69
C LYS A 99 3.62 -7.28 2.56
N PHE A 100 4.91 -6.96 2.44
CA PHE A 100 5.95 -7.55 3.29
C PHE A 100 5.68 -7.27 4.78
N VAL A 101 5.40 -6.02 5.14
CA VAL A 101 5.11 -5.64 6.54
C VAL A 101 3.81 -6.25 7.02
N GLU A 102 2.77 -6.23 6.18
CA GLU A 102 1.47 -6.80 6.50
C GLU A 102 1.56 -8.29 6.79
N ASN A 103 2.36 -9.05 6.04
CA ASN A 103 2.57 -10.48 6.30
C ASN A 103 3.22 -10.74 7.66
N ILE A 104 4.04 -9.82 8.16
CA ILE A 104 4.68 -9.92 9.48
C ILE A 104 3.67 -9.56 10.59
N LEU A 105 2.95 -8.45 10.42
CA LEU A 105 2.12 -7.86 11.47
C LEU A 105 0.68 -8.36 11.50
N TYR A 106 0.15 -8.83 10.37
CA TYR A 106 -1.27 -9.15 10.16
C TYR A 106 -1.42 -10.40 9.27
N PRO A 107 -0.94 -11.57 9.72
CA PRO A 107 -1.01 -12.81 8.93
C PRO A 107 -2.46 -13.24 8.69
N ILE A 108 -2.70 -13.88 7.55
CA ILE A 108 -4.04 -14.26 7.08
C ILE A 108 -4.81 -15.14 8.09
N ASN A 109 -4.10 -15.97 8.85
CA ASN A 109 -4.71 -16.90 9.82
C ASN A 109 -5.34 -16.17 11.03
N ASP A 110 -4.96 -14.92 11.31
CA ASP A 110 -5.54 -14.13 12.41
C ASP A 110 -6.98 -13.65 12.08
N HIS A 111 -7.47 -13.84 10.85
CA HIS A 111 -8.84 -13.53 10.46
C HIS A 111 -9.87 -14.58 10.93
N GLN A 112 -9.44 -15.80 11.28
CA GLN A 112 -10.36 -16.89 11.62
C GLN A 112 -10.64 -17.06 13.11
N ASP A 113 -9.74 -16.65 14.01
CA ASP A 113 -9.82 -17.02 15.44
C ASP A 113 -10.39 -15.96 16.39
N SER A 114 -10.84 -14.81 15.89
CA SER A 114 -11.58 -13.88 16.74
C SER A 114 -12.63 -13.14 15.95
N GLY A 115 -13.89 -13.22 16.37
CA GLY A 115 -15.00 -12.43 15.83
C GLY A 115 -14.88 -10.92 16.03
N GLN A 116 -13.66 -10.38 16.07
CA GLN A 116 -13.37 -8.95 16.12
C GLN A 116 -12.91 -8.45 14.74
N PRO A 117 -13.81 -7.86 13.94
CA PRO A 117 -13.40 -7.07 12.79
C PRO A 117 -12.49 -5.91 13.25
N GLY A 118 -11.29 -5.80 12.69
CA GLY A 118 -10.43 -4.62 12.84
C GLY A 118 -9.05 -4.80 13.48
N ILE A 119 -8.43 -5.97 13.45
CA ILE A 119 -7.05 -6.15 13.96
C ILE A 119 -6.03 -5.38 13.09
N LYS A 120 -6.24 -5.39 11.77
CA LYS A 120 -5.38 -4.70 10.80
C LYS A 120 -5.58 -3.18 10.90
N LYS A 121 -4.45 -2.43 10.94
CA LYS A 121 -4.46 -0.97 10.86
C LYS A 121 -5.09 -0.50 9.55
N GLN A 122 -5.90 0.54 9.59
CA GLN A 122 -6.45 1.13 8.35
C GLN A 122 -5.43 2.10 7.75
N VAL A 123 -5.27 2.02 6.44
CA VAL A 123 -4.47 2.94 5.62
C VAL A 123 -5.35 3.27 4.43
N LYS A 124 -5.66 4.55 4.24
CA LYS A 124 -6.53 5.01 3.14
C LYS A 124 -5.72 5.52 1.97
N HIS A 125 -4.67 6.28 2.26
CA HIS A 125 -3.87 6.96 1.25
C HIS A 125 -2.42 7.10 1.71
N VAL A 126 -1.49 6.77 0.82
CA VAL A 126 -0.06 6.98 1.01
C VAL A 126 0.44 7.95 -0.05
N ILE A 127 1.00 9.07 0.39
CA ILE A 127 1.64 10.06 -0.47
C ILE A 127 3.15 9.85 -0.36
N ILE A 128 3.79 9.47 -1.46
CA ILE A 128 5.25 9.38 -1.56
C ILE A 128 5.77 10.69 -2.10
N GLN A 129 6.61 11.37 -1.33
CA GLN A 129 7.08 12.70 -1.65
C GLN A 129 8.61 12.74 -1.65
N LEU A 130 9.23 12.94 -2.81
CA LEU A 130 10.64 13.30 -2.85
C LEU A 130 10.78 14.75 -2.36
N SER A 131 11.54 14.95 -1.29
CA SER A 131 11.63 16.24 -0.62
C SER A 131 12.47 17.25 -1.42
N SER A 132 12.23 18.55 -1.22
CA SER A 132 13.04 19.61 -1.84
C SER A 132 14.48 19.70 -1.31
N GLN A 133 14.72 19.17 -0.11
CA GLN A 133 16.00 19.21 0.58
C GLN A 133 16.34 17.87 1.24
N ASN A 134 17.63 17.67 1.51
CA ASN A 134 18.11 16.49 2.25
C ASN A 134 17.55 16.49 3.67
N LEU A 135 17.13 15.30 4.10
CA LEU A 135 16.53 15.07 5.41
C LEU A 135 17.56 14.50 6.39
N THR A 136 17.25 14.55 7.69
CA THR A 136 18.08 13.94 8.74
C THR A 136 18.05 12.41 8.75
N SER A 137 17.10 11.82 8.04
CA SER A 137 16.98 10.37 7.83
C SER A 137 16.61 10.11 6.37
N PRO A 138 16.99 8.96 5.79
CA PRO A 138 16.61 8.62 4.41
C PRO A 138 15.10 8.75 4.14
N VAL A 139 14.27 8.46 5.17
CA VAL A 139 12.82 8.57 5.10
C VAL A 139 12.25 9.15 6.40
N ILE A 140 11.21 9.98 6.27
CA ILE A 140 10.40 10.49 7.40
C ILE A 140 8.93 10.27 7.05
N VAL A 141 8.17 9.65 7.96
CA VAL A 141 6.74 9.44 7.79
C VAL A 141 5.97 10.39 8.70
N LYS A 142 4.94 11.03 8.15
CA LYS A 142 3.98 11.85 8.90
C LYS A 142 2.56 11.39 8.60
N SER A 143 1.70 11.40 9.61
CA SER A 143 0.25 11.32 9.38
C SER A 143 -0.29 12.68 8.97
N SER A 144 -1.31 12.70 8.11
CA SER A 144 -2.07 13.90 7.84
C SER A 144 -2.78 14.37 9.11
N ARG A 145 -2.83 15.69 9.32
CA ARG A 145 -3.54 16.29 10.45
C ARG A 145 -5.04 16.35 10.19
N ASP A 146 -5.41 16.52 8.93
CA ASP A 146 -6.78 16.82 8.52
C ASP A 146 -7.55 15.54 8.16
N GLU A 147 -6.84 14.48 7.76
CA GLU A 147 -7.44 13.22 7.33
C GLU A 147 -6.84 12.02 8.07
N LYS A 148 -7.72 11.23 8.71
CA LYS A 148 -7.32 9.97 9.35
C LYS A 148 -6.87 8.95 8.31
N ASP A 149 -5.87 8.15 8.67
CA ASP A 149 -5.33 7.05 7.88
C ASP A 149 -4.65 7.48 6.56
N VAL A 150 -4.33 8.77 6.43
CA VAL A 150 -3.53 9.34 5.34
C VAL A 150 -2.12 9.60 5.82
N PHE A 151 -1.12 9.15 5.06
CA PHE A 151 0.29 9.23 5.43
C PHE A 151 1.13 9.83 4.32
N VAL A 152 2.09 10.68 4.69
CA VAL A 152 3.09 11.24 3.80
C VAL A 152 4.45 10.64 4.13
N VAL A 153 5.07 10.01 3.15
CA VAL A 153 6.41 9.43 3.21
C VAL A 153 7.35 10.39 2.49
N HIS A 154 8.03 11.22 3.28
CA HIS A 154 9.06 12.12 2.77
C HIS A 154 10.37 11.35 2.57
N ILE A 155 10.90 11.41 1.35
CA ILE A 155 12.13 10.75 0.94
C ILE A 155 13.22 11.80 0.76
N SER A 156 14.41 11.52 1.27
CA SER A 156 15.58 12.39 1.11
C SER A 156 16.17 12.27 -0.31
N PRO A 157 16.40 13.39 -1.03
CA PRO A 157 17.03 13.38 -2.36
C PRO A 157 18.37 12.66 -2.42
N SER A 158 19.17 12.73 -1.35
CA SER A 158 20.48 12.08 -1.24
C SER A 158 20.47 10.57 -1.51
N ILE A 159 19.34 9.88 -1.29
CA ILE A 159 19.18 8.45 -1.64
C ILE A 159 19.39 8.22 -3.15
N LEU A 160 19.04 9.19 -3.97
CA LEU A 160 19.06 9.08 -5.43
C LEU A 160 20.37 9.51 -6.05
N GLU A 161 21.31 10.05 -5.28
CA GLU A 161 22.60 10.53 -5.79
C GLU A 161 23.62 9.38 -5.94
N GLY A 162 23.55 8.37 -5.07
CA GLY A 162 24.50 7.25 -5.05
C GLY A 162 24.33 6.23 -6.18
N PRO A 163 25.31 5.33 -6.36
CA PRO A 163 25.24 4.23 -7.33
C PRO A 163 24.21 3.16 -6.94
N ASN A 164 23.95 2.99 -5.64
CA ASN A 164 23.04 1.97 -5.10
C ASN A 164 21.62 2.50 -4.84
N TYR A 165 21.23 3.60 -5.49
CA TYR A 165 19.97 4.30 -5.26
C TYR A 165 18.71 3.41 -5.31
N LYS A 166 18.70 2.35 -6.12
CA LYS A 166 17.56 1.41 -6.18
C LYS A 166 17.37 0.67 -4.85
N ARG A 167 18.47 0.18 -4.28
CA ARG A 167 18.50 -0.48 -2.98
C ARG A 167 18.15 0.51 -1.87
N ASP A 168 18.78 1.69 -1.90
CA ASP A 168 18.56 2.70 -0.87
C ASP A 168 17.11 3.22 -0.88
N MET A 169 16.51 3.35 -2.06
CA MET A 169 15.09 3.65 -2.23
C MET A 169 14.19 2.52 -1.70
N PHE A 170 14.49 1.26 -2.03
CA PHE A 170 13.76 0.11 -1.50
C PHE A 170 13.78 0.11 0.04
N LEU A 171 14.96 0.25 0.65
CA LEU A 171 15.11 0.27 2.11
C LEU A 171 14.41 1.48 2.75
N ALA A 172 14.44 2.65 2.11
CA ALA A 172 13.73 3.84 2.56
C ALA A 172 12.20 3.62 2.54
N LEU A 173 11.65 3.11 1.44
CA LEU A 173 10.23 2.79 1.34
C LEU A 173 9.83 1.66 2.29
N GLN A 174 10.65 0.63 2.44
CA GLN A 174 10.43 -0.47 3.39
C GLN A 174 10.33 0.03 4.83
N LYS A 175 11.24 0.93 5.21
CA LYS A 175 11.20 1.60 6.51
C LYS A 175 9.98 2.51 6.66
N GLY A 176 9.61 3.24 5.60
CA GLY A 176 8.41 4.07 5.57
C GLY A 176 7.14 3.26 5.78
N MET A 177 6.95 2.19 5.01
CA MET A 177 5.80 1.30 5.13
C MET A 177 5.77 0.57 6.48
N ALA A 178 6.93 0.15 7.02
CA ALA A 178 7.00 -0.40 8.37
C ALA A 178 6.46 0.60 9.41
N ARG A 179 6.84 1.87 9.30
CA ARG A 179 6.35 2.92 10.21
C ARG A 179 4.85 3.18 10.06
N ILE A 180 4.32 3.13 8.83
CA ILE A 180 2.88 3.31 8.54
C ILE A 180 2.06 2.18 9.15
N TRP A 181 2.46 0.92 8.97
CA TRP A 181 1.66 -0.24 9.40
C TRP A 181 1.75 -0.52 10.90
N LEU A 182 2.77 -0.01 11.59
CA LEU A 182 2.88 -0.10 13.04
C LEU A 182 1.89 0.84 13.75
N TRP A 183 1.26 0.35 14.81
CA TRP A 183 0.58 1.18 15.79
C TRP A 183 1.61 1.91 16.65
N ASP A 184 1.33 3.16 17.02
CA ASP A 184 2.17 3.97 17.91
C ASP A 184 1.54 4.20 19.29
N GLY A 185 0.53 3.39 19.64
CA GLY A 185 -0.14 3.51 20.93
C GLY A 185 -0.90 4.82 21.10
N GLN A 186 -1.54 5.32 20.04
CA GLN A 186 -2.16 6.66 20.00
C GLN A 186 -1.15 7.78 20.25
N GLY A 187 0.08 7.59 19.76
CA GLY A 187 1.21 8.50 19.98
C GLY A 187 1.88 8.40 21.35
N ASN A 188 1.42 7.51 22.25
CA ASN A 188 1.95 7.39 23.61
C ASN A 188 3.06 6.34 23.75
N ALA A 189 3.27 5.48 22.73
CA ALA A 189 4.34 4.50 22.77
C ALA A 189 5.72 5.19 22.75
N PRO A 190 6.71 4.68 23.51
CA PRO A 190 8.07 5.21 23.46
C PRO A 190 8.59 5.23 22.03
N SER A 191 9.04 6.40 21.57
CA SER A 191 9.53 6.58 20.20
C SER A 191 10.70 5.65 19.88
N SER A 192 11.56 5.36 20.87
CA SER A 192 12.64 4.38 20.75
C SER A 192 12.14 2.97 20.44
N LEU A 193 11.05 2.53 21.07
CA LEU A 193 10.45 1.22 20.83
C LEU A 193 9.86 1.13 19.43
N VAL A 194 9.04 2.11 19.04
CA VAL A 194 8.42 2.15 17.70
C VAL A 194 9.47 2.22 16.60
N ASN A 195 10.51 3.03 16.80
CA ASN A 195 11.66 3.09 15.90
C ASN A 195 12.42 1.76 15.86
N GLY A 196 12.63 1.12 17.00
CA GLY A 196 13.24 -0.20 17.10
C GLY A 196 12.46 -1.27 16.33
N MET A 197 11.13 -1.31 16.48
CA MET A 197 10.26 -2.23 15.72
C MET A 197 10.30 -1.96 14.22
N THR A 198 10.25 -0.68 13.82
CA THR A 198 10.37 -0.29 12.40
C THR A 198 11.66 -0.83 11.79
N GLU A 199 12.76 -0.74 12.54
CA GLU A 199 14.09 -1.09 12.08
C GLU A 199 14.35 -2.59 12.13
N TYR A 200 13.78 -3.28 13.11
CA TYR A 200 13.72 -4.74 13.13
C TYR A 200 13.01 -5.27 11.89
N ILE A 201 11.80 -4.78 11.58
CA ILE A 201 11.04 -5.19 10.38
C ILE A 201 11.82 -4.88 9.10
N THR A 202 12.43 -3.70 9.01
CA THR A 202 13.26 -3.32 7.85
C THR A 202 14.46 -4.26 7.70
N SER A 203 15.08 -4.68 8.80
CA SER A 203 16.21 -5.61 8.76
C SER A 203 15.83 -7.01 8.24
N LEU A 204 14.59 -7.45 8.46
CA LEU A 204 14.08 -8.70 7.89
C LEU A 204 13.98 -8.63 6.38
N ALA A 205 13.54 -7.49 5.84
CA ALA A 205 13.47 -7.26 4.39
C ALA A 205 14.87 -7.24 3.76
N SER A 206 15.83 -6.59 4.43
CA SER A 206 17.24 -6.63 4.00
C SER A 206 17.74 -8.07 3.88
N ILE A 207 17.54 -8.89 4.91
CA ILE A 207 17.98 -10.30 4.87
C ILE A 207 17.29 -11.06 3.72
N SER A 208 15.99 -10.84 3.53
CA SER A 208 15.22 -11.48 2.45
C SER A 208 15.65 -11.06 1.04
N GLU A 209 16.18 -9.85 0.86
CA GLU A 209 16.72 -9.37 -0.42
C GLU A 209 18.20 -9.72 -0.63
N HIS A 210 18.79 -10.57 0.23
CA HIS A 210 20.24 -10.84 0.27
C HIS A 210 21.08 -9.54 0.37
N VAL A 211 20.52 -8.53 1.02
CA VAL A 211 21.18 -7.26 1.30
C VAL A 211 22.13 -7.51 2.46
N THR A 212 23.42 -7.65 2.16
CA THR A 212 24.48 -7.70 3.18
C THR A 212 24.39 -6.44 4.03
N SER A 213 24.17 -6.65 5.33
CA SER A 213 24.27 -5.62 6.35
C SER A 213 25.58 -5.87 7.08
N GLU A 214 26.49 -4.90 7.06
CA GLU A 214 27.73 -4.98 7.82
C GLU A 214 27.42 -5.18 9.30
N SER A 215 27.90 -6.30 9.84
CA SER A 215 27.80 -6.64 11.25
C SER A 215 28.86 -5.85 12.02
N GLU A 216 28.56 -4.61 12.37
CA GLU A 216 29.38 -3.90 13.35
C GLU A 216 29.08 -4.41 14.77
N SER A 217 30.15 -4.81 15.46
CA SER A 217 30.11 -5.20 16.87
C SER A 217 29.60 -4.03 17.73
N ILE A 218 28.65 -4.33 18.62
CA ILE A 218 28.18 -3.38 19.62
C ILE A 218 28.97 -3.66 20.89
N LYS A 219 29.62 -2.63 21.44
CA LYS A 219 30.17 -2.67 22.80
C LYS A 219 29.04 -3.08 23.76
N SER A 220 29.25 -4.10 24.59
CA SER A 220 28.27 -4.57 25.56
C SER A 220 27.85 -3.41 26.48
N VAL A 221 26.63 -2.90 26.29
CA VAL A 221 26.03 -1.89 27.17
C VAL A 221 25.13 -2.65 28.13
N LYS A 222 25.38 -2.55 29.44
CA LYS A 222 24.49 -3.08 30.47
C LYS A 222 23.13 -2.39 30.34
N LEU A 223 22.10 -3.15 29.98
CA LEU A 223 20.76 -2.61 29.80
C LEU A 223 20.10 -2.35 31.16
N SER A 224 19.30 -1.28 31.22
CA SER A 224 18.47 -0.99 32.39
C SER A 224 17.32 -2.00 32.53
N ARG A 225 16.60 -1.95 33.66
CA ARG A 225 15.35 -2.73 33.88
C ARG A 225 14.26 -2.43 32.84
N SER A 226 14.41 -1.37 32.05
CA SER A 226 13.52 -1.02 30.94
C SER A 226 14.31 -1.00 29.63
N CYS A 227 14.91 -2.14 29.27
CA CYS A 227 15.73 -2.32 28.08
C CYS A 227 15.06 -1.87 26.77
N TRP A 228 13.73 -2.03 26.66
CA TRP A 228 12.92 -1.59 25.52
C TRP A 228 12.78 -0.07 25.39
N LYS A 229 13.16 0.70 26.42
CA LYS A 229 13.23 2.17 26.40
C LYS A 229 14.62 2.69 26.02
N SER A 230 15.55 1.82 25.61
CA SER A 230 16.91 2.24 25.23
C SER A 230 16.87 3.33 24.15
N LYS A 231 17.63 4.40 24.34
CA LYS A 231 17.81 5.43 23.30
C LYS A 231 18.63 4.89 22.12
N ASP A 232 19.40 3.82 22.34
CA ASP A 232 20.10 3.15 21.27
C ASP A 232 19.14 2.23 20.50
N LYS A 233 18.90 2.63 19.25
CA LYS A 233 18.08 1.88 18.30
C LYS A 233 18.62 0.46 18.09
N ARG A 234 19.95 0.27 18.02
CA ARG A 234 20.54 -1.05 17.74
C ARG A 234 20.29 -2.02 18.89
N THR A 235 20.42 -1.56 20.13
CA THR A 235 20.06 -2.31 21.33
C THR A 235 18.60 -2.78 21.28
N THR A 236 17.67 -1.90 20.91
CA THR A 236 16.25 -2.24 20.81
C THR A 236 15.98 -3.29 19.73
N VAL A 237 16.63 -3.18 18.56
CA VAL A 237 16.49 -4.18 17.47
C VAL A 237 16.97 -5.56 17.91
N LYS A 238 18.13 -5.65 18.59
CA LYS A 238 18.64 -6.94 19.08
C LYS A 238 17.72 -7.56 20.14
N LEU A 239 17.19 -6.74 21.06
CA LEU A 239 16.22 -7.20 22.05
C LEU A 239 14.95 -7.76 21.38
N LEU A 240 14.41 -7.07 20.36
CA LEU A 240 13.26 -7.55 19.60
C LEU A 240 13.56 -8.87 18.88
N LYS A 241 14.77 -8.98 18.28
CA LYS A 241 15.22 -10.23 17.65
C LYS A 241 15.32 -11.38 18.66
N TYR A 242 15.82 -11.12 19.86
CA TYR A 242 15.85 -12.10 20.94
C TYR A 242 14.44 -12.55 21.33
N CYS A 243 13.52 -11.60 21.55
CA CYS A 243 12.13 -11.92 21.90
C CYS A 243 11.41 -12.74 20.82
N GLU A 244 11.71 -12.48 19.54
CA GLU A 244 11.18 -13.26 18.42
C GLU A 244 11.77 -14.68 18.35
N GLY A 245 13.02 -14.86 18.77
CA GLY A 245 13.64 -16.19 18.91
C GLY A 245 13.06 -17.01 20.06
N GLU A 246 12.76 -16.36 21.19
CA GLU A 246 12.14 -17.00 22.37
C GLU A 246 10.67 -17.35 22.13
N LYS A 247 9.90 -16.44 21.51
CA LYS A 247 8.47 -16.64 21.27
C LYS A 247 8.02 -15.96 19.99
N GLU A 248 8.09 -16.71 18.89
CA GLU A 248 7.72 -16.28 17.54
C GLU A 248 6.41 -15.48 17.51
N GLY A 249 6.40 -14.39 16.76
CA GLY A 249 5.29 -13.44 16.64
C GLY A 249 5.25 -12.42 17.78
N PHE A 250 6.36 -12.20 18.48
CA PHE A 250 6.43 -11.22 19.56
C PHE A 250 6.10 -9.80 19.08
N VAL A 251 6.76 -9.32 18.03
CA VAL A 251 6.56 -8.00 17.41
C VAL A 251 5.14 -7.85 16.89
N ARG A 252 4.57 -8.93 16.35
CA ARG A 252 3.16 -8.97 15.91
C ARG A 252 2.21 -8.75 17.09
N ARG A 253 2.35 -9.53 18.16
CA ARG A 253 1.50 -9.39 19.37
C ARG A 253 1.66 -8.02 20.00
N LEU A 254 2.91 -7.54 20.10
CA LEU A 254 3.19 -6.19 20.61
C LEU A 254 2.48 -5.11 19.78
N ASN A 255 2.59 -5.18 18.45
CA ASN A 255 1.88 -4.25 17.57
C ASN A 255 0.36 -4.31 17.77
N LYS A 256 -0.22 -5.51 17.92
CA LYS A 256 -1.65 -5.71 18.17
C LYS A 256 -2.11 -5.03 19.46
N GLU A 257 -1.37 -5.21 20.56
CA GLU A 257 -1.71 -4.59 21.86
C GLU A 257 -1.62 -3.05 21.81
N MET A 258 -0.72 -2.50 20.99
CA MET A 258 -0.60 -1.04 20.82
C MET A 258 -1.77 -0.39 20.08
N LYS A 259 -2.72 -1.15 19.52
CA LYS A 259 -3.84 -0.61 18.72
C LYS A 259 -4.67 0.43 19.48
N ASN A 260 -4.99 0.13 20.74
CA ASN A 260 -5.94 0.92 21.53
C ASN A 260 -5.26 1.94 22.47
N GLY A 261 -3.94 2.08 22.40
CA GLY A 261 -3.16 2.95 23.29
C GLY A 261 -1.87 2.28 23.74
N TRP A 262 -1.06 3.02 24.51
CA TRP A 262 0.14 2.48 25.14
C TRP A 262 0.03 2.55 26.67
N HIS A 263 0.40 1.46 27.33
CA HIS A 263 0.73 1.44 28.76
C HIS A 263 1.88 0.47 29.01
N GLU A 264 2.66 0.67 30.07
CA GLU A 264 3.89 -0.10 30.30
C GLU A 264 3.64 -1.61 30.45
N LYS A 265 2.49 -1.98 31.04
CA LYS A 265 2.12 -3.39 31.22
C LYS A 265 1.95 -4.18 29.91
N ILE A 266 1.78 -3.51 28.75
CA ILE A 266 1.68 -4.20 27.45
C ILE A 266 2.89 -5.10 27.22
N ILE A 267 4.10 -4.67 27.60
CA ILE A 267 5.29 -5.50 27.40
C ILE A 267 5.23 -6.74 28.29
N ASP A 268 4.80 -6.59 29.54
CA ASP A 268 4.63 -7.72 30.46
C ASP A 268 3.58 -8.71 29.92
N ASP A 269 2.45 -8.20 29.42
CA ASP A 269 1.33 -8.99 28.90
C ASP A 269 1.75 -9.77 27.64
N VAL A 270 2.49 -9.13 26.72
CA VAL A 270 2.98 -9.76 25.48
C VAL A 270 4.05 -10.81 25.77
N LEU A 271 4.92 -10.55 26.76
CA LEU A 271 5.93 -11.51 27.22
C LEU A 271 5.30 -12.67 28.01
N GLY A 272 4.22 -12.42 28.74
CA GLY A 272 3.66 -13.33 29.74
C GLY A 272 4.47 -13.39 31.04
N MET A 273 5.39 -12.44 31.23
CA MET A 273 6.26 -12.32 32.41
C MET A 273 6.70 -10.86 32.60
N PRO A 274 7.15 -10.47 33.80
CA PRO A 274 7.66 -9.12 34.03
C PRO A 274 8.83 -8.77 33.09
N ALA A 275 8.76 -7.65 32.38
CA ALA A 275 9.72 -7.27 31.36
C ALA A 275 11.13 -7.01 31.90
N TRP A 276 11.28 -6.69 33.18
CA TRP A 276 12.61 -6.55 33.80
C TRP A 276 13.37 -7.88 33.83
N HIS A 277 12.67 -9.02 33.90
CA HIS A 277 13.25 -10.36 33.88
C HIS A 277 13.90 -10.63 32.52
N LEU A 278 13.23 -10.25 31.43
CA LEU A 278 13.78 -10.30 30.07
C LEU A 278 15.09 -9.52 29.97
N CYS A 279 15.10 -8.27 30.47
CA CYS A 279 16.28 -7.42 30.41
C CYS A 279 17.45 -8.00 31.22
N GLU A 280 17.17 -8.66 32.34
CA GLU A 280 18.21 -9.33 33.14
C GLU A 280 18.76 -10.56 32.43
N THR A 281 17.91 -11.42 31.87
CA THR A 281 18.34 -12.59 31.10
C THR A 281 19.17 -12.19 29.88
N TYR A 282 18.69 -11.23 29.09
CA TYR A 282 19.40 -10.72 27.93
C TYR A 282 20.76 -10.08 28.29
N ASN A 283 20.85 -9.40 29.43
CA ASN A 283 22.14 -8.90 29.95
C ASN A 283 23.12 -10.03 30.29
N LYS A 284 22.64 -11.19 30.80
CA LYS A 284 23.48 -12.35 31.13
C LYS A 284 23.97 -13.10 29.89
N GLU A 285 23.23 -13.07 28.79
CA GLU A 285 23.64 -13.74 27.54
C GLU A 285 24.64 -12.92 26.70
N ILE A 286 24.75 -11.61 26.95
CA ILE A 286 25.64 -10.69 26.21
C ILE A 286 26.90 -10.33 26.98
N LEU A 287 26.94 -10.60 28.29
CA LEU A 287 28.13 -10.53 29.15
C LEU A 287 28.88 -11.87 29.11
#